data_AF-A0A7W4Z2K1-F1
#
_entry.id   AF-A0A7W4Z2K1-F1
#
_cell.length_a   1.000
_cell.length_b   1.000
_cell.length_c   1.000
_cell.angle_alpha   90.00
_cell.angle_beta   90.00
_cell.angle_gamma   90.00
#
_symmetry.space_group_name_H-M   'P 1'
#
loop_
_entity.id
_entity.type
_entity.pdbx_description
1 polymer ?
#
loop_
_entity_poly.entity_id
_entity_poly.type
_entity_poly.pdbx_seq_one_letter_code
_entity_poly.pdbx_strand_id
1 'polypeptide(L)'
;MPLTAEDLLAGSSLTHVVDVPAGLVGAGDPGTVTLRPLTVRDVQLVAHAAKDDRELAAVLMISRALVEPPLTADQAGRLPAGLARFLVDTINELSGIDTPRDRLAELVQAPLAKACFVLADEFGWTAEDVTGMTIGQILMYLEMAGRAAEVA
;
A
#
# COMPACT_ATOMS: atom_id res chain seq x y z
N MET A 1 -7.38 15.00 33.43
CA MET A 1 -7.65 13.62 33.89
C MET A 1 -6.78 12.66 33.08
N PRO A 2 -6.23 11.59 33.69
CA PRO A 2 -5.59 10.52 32.93
C PRO A 2 -6.65 9.72 32.14
N LEU A 3 -6.26 9.18 30.97
CA LEU A 3 -7.11 8.27 30.19
C LEU A 3 -7.37 6.97 30.96
N THR A 4 -8.59 6.45 30.87
CA THR A 4 -8.97 5.15 31.45
C THR A 4 -8.68 4.01 30.48
N ALA A 5 -8.71 2.76 30.97
CA ALA A 5 -8.59 1.59 30.11
C ALA A 5 -9.75 1.51 29.09
N GLU A 6 -10.95 1.95 29.48
CA GLU A 6 -12.11 2.01 28.59
C GLU A 6 -11.91 3.04 27.48
N ASP A 7 -11.32 4.20 27.79
CA ASP A 7 -10.98 5.23 26.80
C ASP A 7 -9.97 4.70 25.77
N LEU A 8 -9.01 3.88 26.20
CA LEU A 8 -8.02 3.27 25.30
C LEU A 8 -8.61 2.15 24.43
N LEU A 9 -9.56 1.38 24.97
CA LEU A 9 -10.21 0.28 24.25
C LEU A 9 -11.33 0.76 23.32
N ALA A 10 -11.90 1.95 23.55
CA ALA A 10 -12.93 2.55 22.70
C ALA A 10 -12.50 2.68 21.23
N GLY A 11 -11.19 2.84 20.97
CA GLY A 11 -10.64 2.88 19.61
C GLY A 11 -10.83 1.59 18.81
N SER A 12 -11.01 0.45 19.48
CA SER A 12 -11.14 -0.87 18.84
C SER A 12 -12.49 -1.12 18.16
N SER A 13 -13.52 -0.35 18.50
CA SER A 13 -14.87 -0.42 17.91
C SER A 13 -15.18 0.74 16.97
N LEU A 14 -14.22 1.62 16.71
CA LEU A 14 -14.38 2.70 15.73
C LEU A 14 -14.57 2.12 14.33
N THR A 15 -15.50 2.72 13.60
CA THR A 15 -15.74 2.39 12.19
C THR A 15 -15.51 3.63 11.34
N HIS A 16 -14.94 3.41 10.16
CA HIS A 16 -14.54 4.45 9.21
C HIS A 16 -15.20 4.14 7.88
N VAL A 17 -15.96 5.10 7.36
CA VAL A 17 -16.48 5.03 5.99
C VAL A 17 -15.36 5.48 5.06
N VAL A 18 -15.05 4.65 4.07
CA VAL A 18 -13.98 4.85 3.10
C VAL A 18 -14.57 4.85 1.70
N ASP A 19 -14.27 5.91 0.96
CA ASP A 19 -14.60 6.01 -0.46
C ASP A 19 -13.68 5.11 -1.28
N VAL A 20 -14.26 4.19 -2.04
CA VAL A 20 -13.54 3.32 -2.96
C VAL A 20 -13.49 3.99 -4.34
N PRO A 21 -12.28 4.19 -4.92
CA PRO A 21 -12.14 4.77 -6.25
C PRO A 21 -12.96 4.02 -7.31
N ALA A 22 -13.76 4.74 -8.10
CA ALA A 22 -14.65 4.16 -9.12
C ALA A 22 -13.91 3.24 -10.12
N GLY A 23 -12.65 3.55 -10.43
CA GLY A 23 -11.79 2.73 -11.29
C GLY A 23 -11.47 1.33 -10.74
N LEU A 24 -11.71 1.07 -9.44
CA LEU A 24 -11.47 -0.22 -8.79
C LEU A 24 -12.72 -1.07 -8.58
N VAL A 25 -13.92 -0.47 -8.65
CA VAL A 25 -15.21 -1.15 -8.39
C VAL A 25 -15.85 -1.70 -9.68
N GLY A 26 -15.34 -1.30 -10.85
CA GLY A 26 -15.74 -1.86 -12.16
C GLY A 26 -17.13 -1.42 -12.66
N ALA A 27 -18.02 -1.00 -11.77
CA ALA A 27 -19.26 -0.29 -12.08
C ALA A 27 -19.03 1.19 -11.82
N GLY A 28 -19.22 2.05 -12.83
CA GLY A 28 -18.72 3.43 -12.90
C GLY A 28 -19.16 4.43 -11.81
N ASP A 29 -19.80 4.00 -10.72
CA ASP A 29 -20.10 4.83 -9.56
C ASP A 29 -19.10 4.57 -8.41
N PRO A 30 -18.57 5.63 -7.77
CA PRO A 30 -17.81 5.50 -6.53
C PRO A 30 -18.69 4.86 -5.45
N GLY A 31 -18.16 3.84 -4.78
CA GLY A 31 -18.83 3.12 -3.71
C GLY A 31 -18.15 3.36 -2.36
N THR A 32 -18.89 3.28 -1.26
CA THR A 32 -18.34 3.39 0.09
C THR A 32 -18.28 2.03 0.77
N VAL A 33 -17.23 1.79 1.55
CA VAL A 33 -17.12 0.63 2.44
C VAL A 33 -16.89 1.09 3.87
N THR A 34 -17.38 0.32 4.84
CA THR A 34 -17.14 0.59 6.26
C THR A 34 -16.05 -0.35 6.77
N LEU A 35 -14.97 0.22 7.27
CA LEU A 35 -13.83 -0.50 7.84
C LEU A 35 -13.73 -0.25 9.35
N ARG A 36 -13.20 -1.21 10.09
CA ARG A 36 -12.73 -1.03 11.47
C ARG A 36 -11.21 -1.23 11.55
N PRO A 37 -10.51 -0.53 12.45
CA PRO A 37 -9.10 -0.82 12.73
C PRO A 37 -8.92 -2.27 13.21
N LEU A 38 -7.80 -2.88 12.82
CA LEU A 38 -7.40 -4.18 13.34
C LEU A 38 -6.89 -4.03 14.77
N THR A 39 -7.37 -4.90 15.65
CA THR A 39 -6.85 -4.99 17.01
C THR A 39 -5.52 -5.75 17.04
N VAL A 40 -4.74 -5.60 18.12
CA VAL A 40 -3.52 -6.41 18.33
C VAL A 40 -3.82 -7.91 18.23
N ARG A 41 -4.98 -8.34 18.75
CA ARG A 41 -5.45 -9.72 18.65
C ARG A 41 -5.70 -10.14 17.21
N ASP A 42 -6.33 -9.28 16.40
CA ASP A 42 -6.57 -9.56 15.00
C ASP A 42 -5.24 -9.77 14.26
N VAL A 43 -4.27 -8.88 14.45
CA VAL A 43 -2.94 -8.96 13.81
C VAL A 43 -2.22 -10.26 14.18
N GLN A 44 -2.20 -10.64 15.46
CA GLN A 44 -1.58 -11.89 15.91
C GLN A 44 -2.24 -13.12 15.28
N LEU A 45 -3.57 -13.14 15.23
CA LEU A 45 -4.31 -14.24 14.64
C LEU A 45 -4.12 -14.31 13.11
N VAL A 46 -3.96 -13.19 12.42
CA VAL A 46 -3.60 -13.14 11.00
C VAL A 46 -2.20 -13.72 10.80
N ALA A 47 -1.20 -13.21 11.54
CA ALA A 47 0.18 -13.67 11.44
C ALA A 47 0.32 -15.18 11.69
N HIS A 48 -0.39 -15.69 12.70
CA HIS A 48 -0.39 -17.12 13.01
C HIS A 48 -1.05 -17.97 11.92
N ALA A 49 -2.18 -17.53 11.37
CA ALA A 49 -2.91 -18.26 10.34
C ALA A 49 -2.20 -18.22 8.98
N ALA A 50 -1.55 -17.09 8.66
CA ALA A 50 -0.88 -16.88 7.38
C ALA A 50 0.43 -17.68 7.24
N LYS A 51 1.13 -18.03 8.33
CA LYS A 51 2.42 -18.75 8.28
C LYS A 51 3.40 -18.16 7.25
N ASP A 52 3.56 -16.83 7.28
CA ASP A 52 4.39 -16.03 6.37
C ASP A 52 3.88 -15.90 4.92
N ASP A 53 2.72 -16.48 4.59
CA ASP A 53 2.05 -16.23 3.31
C ASP A 53 1.42 -14.82 3.30
N ARG A 54 2.04 -13.92 2.53
CA ARG A 54 1.59 -12.52 2.41
C ARG A 54 0.23 -12.38 1.75
N GLU A 55 -0.09 -13.24 0.78
CA GLU A 55 -1.38 -13.19 0.08
C GLU A 55 -2.50 -13.62 1.01
N LEU A 56 -2.29 -14.71 1.75
CA LEU A 56 -3.23 -15.17 2.77
C LEU A 56 -3.39 -14.16 3.91
N ALA A 57 -2.30 -13.51 4.33
CA ALA A 57 -2.36 -12.45 5.33
C ALA A 57 -3.27 -11.30 4.86
N ALA A 58 -3.12 -10.82 3.63
CA ALA A 58 -3.95 -9.76 3.05
C ALA A 58 -5.44 -10.15 3.04
N VAL A 59 -5.77 -11.37 2.60
CA VAL A 59 -7.14 -11.88 2.58
C VAL A 59 -7.76 -11.93 3.99
N LEU A 60 -6.99 -12.38 4.98
CA LEU A 60 -7.43 -12.45 6.36
C LEU A 60 -7.57 -11.06 7.03
N MET A 61 -6.75 -10.09 6.63
CA MET A 61 -6.90 -8.70 7.08
C MET A 61 -8.19 -8.08 6.54
N ILE A 62 -8.43 -8.19 5.23
CA ILE A 62 -9.63 -7.64 4.58
C ILE A 62 -10.90 -8.21 5.19
N SER A 63 -11.01 -9.54 5.28
CA SER A 63 -12.20 -10.22 5.83
C SER A 63 -12.51 -9.91 7.29
N ARG A 64 -11.54 -9.40 8.07
CA ARG A 64 -11.73 -9.02 9.48
C ARG A 64 -11.97 -7.54 9.70
N ALA A 65 -11.40 -6.70 8.85
CA ALA A 65 -11.49 -5.25 8.96
C ALA A 65 -12.75 -4.70 8.28
N LEU A 66 -13.24 -5.37 7.23
CA LEU A 66 -14.37 -4.87 6.45
C LEU A 66 -15.70 -5.26 7.10
N VAL A 67 -16.40 -4.24 7.63
CA VAL A 67 -17.65 -4.37 8.39
C VAL A 67 -18.85 -4.37 7.45
N GLU A 68 -18.85 -3.50 6.45
CA GLU A 68 -19.92 -3.39 5.47
C GLU A 68 -19.36 -3.06 4.07
N PRO A 69 -19.63 -3.87 3.04
CA PRO A 69 -20.37 -5.14 3.06
C PRO A 69 -19.51 -6.32 3.59
N PRO A 70 -19.92 -7.08 4.63
CA PRO A 70 -19.06 -8.10 5.22
C PRO A 70 -18.60 -9.15 4.20
N LEU A 71 -17.29 -9.42 4.13
CA LEU A 71 -16.70 -10.37 3.20
C LEU A 71 -16.15 -11.60 3.93
N THR A 72 -16.42 -12.78 3.37
CA THR A 72 -15.73 -14.02 3.76
C THR A 72 -14.30 -14.05 3.20
N ALA A 73 -13.42 -14.87 3.77
CA ALA A 73 -12.05 -15.03 3.26
C ALA A 73 -12.00 -15.48 1.79
N ASP A 74 -12.90 -16.38 1.37
CA ASP A 74 -12.99 -16.81 -0.03
C ASP A 74 -13.42 -15.65 -0.97
N GLN A 75 -14.38 -14.81 -0.55
CA GLN A 75 -14.77 -13.63 -1.33
C GLN A 75 -13.65 -12.58 -1.37
N ALA A 76 -12.96 -12.35 -0.26
CA ALA A 76 -11.82 -11.44 -0.20
C ALA A 76 -10.67 -11.90 -1.12
N GLY A 77 -10.44 -13.22 -1.24
CA GLY A 77 -9.47 -13.80 -2.18
C GLY A 77 -9.84 -13.65 -3.66
N ARG A 78 -11.09 -13.30 -3.98
CA ARG A 78 -11.56 -13.07 -5.36
C ARG A 78 -11.58 -11.60 -5.76
N LEU A 79 -11.20 -10.70 -4.86
CA LEU A 79 -11.17 -9.27 -5.16
C LEU A 79 -10.13 -8.98 -6.25
N PRO A 80 -10.39 -8.01 -7.15
CA PRO A 80 -9.37 -7.51 -8.06
C PRO A 80 -8.13 -7.08 -7.27
N ALA A 81 -6.94 -7.43 -7.75
CA ALA A 81 -5.68 -7.17 -7.04
C ALA A 81 -5.49 -5.70 -6.65
N GLY A 82 -5.90 -4.76 -7.51
CA GLY A 82 -5.84 -3.32 -7.21
C GLY A 82 -6.77 -2.91 -6.07
N LEU A 83 -7.97 -3.50 -5.98
CA LEU A 83 -8.91 -3.24 -4.88
C LEU A 83 -8.43 -3.88 -3.58
N ALA A 84 -7.92 -5.11 -3.63
CA ALA A 84 -7.35 -5.78 -2.47
C ALA A 84 -6.19 -4.97 -1.89
N ARG A 85 -5.28 -4.47 -2.74
CA ARG A 85 -4.18 -3.61 -2.32
C ARG A 85 -4.67 -2.31 -1.67
N PHE A 86 -5.59 -1.61 -2.32
CA PHE A 86 -6.17 -0.37 -1.77
C PHE A 86 -6.77 -0.57 -0.38
N LEU A 87 -7.52 -1.66 -0.18
CA LEU A 87 -8.13 -1.98 1.11
C LEU A 87 -7.07 -2.30 2.16
N VAL A 88 -6.05 -3.10 1.83
CA VAL A 88 -4.96 -3.43 2.78
C VAL A 88 -4.21 -2.17 3.21
N ASP A 89 -3.87 -1.30 2.26
CA ASP A 89 -3.16 -0.04 2.55
C ASP A 89 -4.01 0.84 3.48
N THR A 90 -5.30 0.97 3.19
CA THR A 90 -6.25 1.72 4.03
C THR A 90 -6.40 1.10 5.42
N ILE A 91 -6.48 -0.23 5.51
CA ILE A 91 -6.56 -0.94 6.79
C ILE A 91 -5.30 -0.70 7.62
N ASN A 92 -4.12 -0.74 7.00
CA ASN A 92 -2.84 -0.51 7.68
C ASN A 92 -2.75 0.92 8.23
N GLU A 93 -3.20 1.90 7.45
CA GLU A 93 -3.26 3.31 7.86
C GLU A 93 -4.24 3.51 9.03
N LEU A 94 -5.48 3.01 8.92
CA LEU A 94 -6.48 3.10 9.98
C LEU A 94 -6.09 2.35 11.26
N SER A 95 -5.35 1.25 11.12
CA SER A 95 -4.89 0.44 12.26
C SER A 95 -3.60 0.96 12.88
N GLY A 96 -2.95 1.97 12.29
CA GLY A 96 -1.64 2.46 12.74
C GLY A 96 -0.54 1.41 12.65
N ILE A 97 -0.68 0.43 11.75
CA ILE A 97 0.30 -0.64 11.50
C ILE A 97 1.33 -0.16 10.46
N ASP A 98 0.96 0.81 9.63
CA ASP A 98 1.89 1.41 8.68
C ASP A 98 2.98 2.21 9.41
N THR A 99 4.25 1.85 9.19
CA THR A 99 5.38 2.56 9.78
C THR A 99 5.87 3.61 8.78
N PRO A 100 5.96 4.91 9.14
CA PRO A 100 6.42 5.97 8.23
C PRO A 100 7.80 5.73 7.56
N ARG A 101 8.62 4.85 8.14
CA ARG A 101 9.92 4.44 7.59
C ARG A 101 9.80 3.55 6.36
N ASP A 102 8.82 2.64 6.31
CA ASP A 102 8.61 1.77 5.16
C ASP A 102 8.09 2.59 3.97
N ARG A 103 7.19 3.54 4.24
CA ARG A 103 6.70 4.50 3.23
C ARG A 103 7.81 5.37 2.67
N LEU A 104 8.72 5.89 3.50
CA LEU A 104 9.86 6.67 3.01
C LEU A 104 10.83 5.82 2.18
N ALA A 105 11.10 4.59 2.61
CA ALA A 105 11.93 3.66 1.86
C ALA A 105 11.29 3.35 0.49
N GLU A 106 10.00 3.05 0.43
CA GLU A 106 9.29 2.81 -0.84
C GLU A 106 9.26 4.05 -1.74
N LEU A 107 8.98 5.23 -1.19
CA LEU A 107 8.93 6.50 -1.94
C LEU A 107 10.29 6.92 -2.50
N VAL A 108 11.40 6.46 -1.90
CA VAL A 108 12.77 6.75 -2.39
C VAL A 108 13.26 5.66 -3.32
N GLN A 109 13.03 4.38 -2.97
CA GLN A 109 13.54 3.24 -3.75
C GLN A 109 12.80 3.07 -5.08
N ALA A 110 11.49 3.33 -5.14
CA ALA A 110 10.72 3.14 -6.38
C ALA A 110 11.13 4.13 -7.50
N PRO A 111 11.31 5.44 -7.24
CA PRO A 111 11.83 6.36 -8.25
C PRO A 111 13.27 6.07 -8.67
N LEU A 112 14.14 5.65 -7.73
CA LEU A 112 15.52 5.28 -8.06
C LEU A 112 15.58 4.02 -8.92
N ALA A 113 14.80 3.00 -8.63
CA ALA A 113 14.70 1.80 -9.46
C ALA A 113 14.17 2.14 -10.87
N LYS A 114 13.16 3.02 -10.96
CA LYS A 114 12.65 3.52 -12.25
C LYS A 114 13.71 4.31 -13.01
N ALA A 115 14.50 5.15 -12.33
CA ALA A 115 15.59 5.90 -12.93
C ALA A 115 16.66 4.98 -13.53
N CYS A 116 17.04 3.91 -12.82
CA CYS A 116 17.97 2.90 -13.35
C CYS A 116 17.44 2.26 -14.64
N PHE A 117 16.15 1.95 -14.72
CA PHE A 117 15.54 1.39 -15.93
C PHE A 117 15.57 2.36 -17.12
N VAL A 118 15.18 3.63 -16.90
CA VAL A 118 15.15 4.64 -17.96
C VAL A 118 16.56 4.93 -18.49
N LEU A 119 17.56 5.03 -17.60
CA LEU A 119 18.94 5.27 -18.00
C LEU A 119 19.58 4.05 -18.69
N ALA A 120 19.20 2.84 -18.28
CA ALA A 120 19.65 1.61 -18.95
C ALA A 120 19.12 1.50 -20.38
N ASP A 121 17.86 1.89 -20.62
CA ASP A 121 17.23 1.87 -21.94
C ASP A 121 17.84 2.93 -22.88
N GLU A 122 18.01 4.15 -22.38
CA GLU A 122 18.47 5.28 -23.20
C GLU A 122 19.98 5.28 -23.45
N PHE A 123 20.79 4.85 -22.46
CA PHE A 123 22.25 4.96 -22.51
C PHE A 123 22.99 3.61 -22.45
N GLY A 124 22.28 2.49 -22.31
CA GLY A 124 22.86 1.15 -22.18
C GLY A 124 23.59 0.92 -20.85
N TRP A 125 23.33 1.74 -19.84
CA TRP A 125 24.01 1.70 -18.54
C TRP A 125 23.48 0.58 -17.65
N THR A 126 24.38 -0.03 -16.87
CA THR A 126 24.00 -1.06 -15.90
C THR A 126 23.64 -0.45 -14.56
N ALA A 127 22.97 -1.22 -13.69
CA ALA A 127 22.68 -0.77 -12.33
C ALA A 127 23.95 -0.38 -11.56
N GLU A 128 25.07 -1.02 -11.82
CA GLU A 128 26.37 -0.73 -11.20
C GLU A 128 26.89 0.66 -11.60
N ASP A 129 26.74 1.02 -12.88
CA ASP A 129 27.10 2.34 -13.39
C ASP A 129 26.28 3.45 -12.74
N VAL A 130 24.98 3.22 -12.53
CA VAL A 130 24.07 4.18 -11.88
C VAL A 130 24.35 4.30 -10.38
N THR A 131 24.75 3.20 -9.72
CA THR A 131 25.03 3.20 -8.27
C THR A 131 26.30 4.00 -7.93
N GLY A 132 27.23 4.12 -8.88
CA GLY A 132 28.42 4.96 -8.76
C GLY A 132 28.16 6.48 -8.89
N MET A 133 26.92 6.88 -9.22
CA MET A 133 26.56 8.27 -9.49
C MET A 133 25.91 8.94 -8.29
N THR A 134 26.14 10.24 -8.16
CA THR A 134 25.40 11.06 -7.19
C THR A 134 23.96 11.28 -7.67
N ILE A 135 23.03 11.47 -6.73
CA ILE A 135 21.63 11.82 -7.03
C ILE A 135 21.53 13.02 -7.99
N GLY A 136 22.40 14.03 -7.82
CA GLY A 136 22.43 15.20 -8.71
C GLY A 136 22.79 14.85 -10.16
N GLN A 137 23.72 13.91 -10.37
CA GLN A 137 24.08 13.43 -11.71
C GLN A 137 22.95 12.59 -12.32
N ILE A 138 22.32 11.71 -11.54
CA ILE A 138 21.17 10.90 -12.00
C ILE A 138 20.02 11.82 -12.46
N LEU A 139 19.67 12.83 -11.66
CA LEU A 139 18.61 13.79 -12.01
C LEU A 139 18.94 14.58 -13.29
N MET A 140 20.19 14.97 -13.50
CA MET A 140 20.63 15.67 -14.71
C MET A 140 20.46 14.80 -15.98
N TYR A 141 20.87 13.53 -15.94
CA TYR A 141 20.74 12.63 -17.10
C TYR A 141 19.29 12.25 -17.38
N LEU A 142 18.46 12.09 -16.36
CA LEU A 142 17.02 11.89 -16.54
C LEU A 142 16.34 13.09 -17.20
N GLU A 143 16.74 14.31 -16.85
CA GLU A 143 16.21 15.54 -17.47
C GLU A 143 16.62 15.64 -18.94
N MET A 144 17.85 15.22 -19.28
CA MET A 144 18.30 15.12 -20.67
C MET A 144 17.55 14.06 -21.47
N ALA A 145 17.30 12.87 -20.90
CA ALA A 145 16.50 11.83 -21.53
C ALA A 145 15.03 12.26 -21.73
N GLY A 146 14.45 12.95 -20.74
CA GLY A 146 13.10 13.51 -20.84
C GLY A 146 12.96 14.57 -21.93
N ARG A 147 13.97 15.44 -22.12
CA ARG A 147 13.98 16.43 -23.21
C ARG A 147 14.23 15.81 -24.57
N ALA A 148 14.99 14.72 -24.67
CA ALA A 148 15.18 14.00 -25.94
C ALA A 148 13.86 13.41 -26.45
N ALA A 149 12.99 12.95 -25.54
CA ALA A 149 11.66 12.43 -25.87
C ALA A 149 10.62 13.52 -26.24
N GLU A 150 10.80 14.78 -25.81
CA GLU A 150 9.90 15.89 -26.18
C GLU A 150 10.23 16.53 -27.54
N VAL A 151 11.41 16.25 -28.10
CA VAL A 151 11.91 16.85 -29.36
C VAL A 151 11.84 15.86 -30.54
N ALA A 152 11.44 14.61 -30.29
CA ALA A 152 11.19 13.56 -31.29
C ALA A 152 9.69 13.45 -31.64
#